data_AF-A0A963FII7-F1
#
_entry.id   AF-A0A963FII7-F1
#
_cell.length_a   1.000
_cell.length_b   1.000
_cell.length_c   1.000
_cell.angle_alpha   90.00
_cell.angle_beta   90.00
_cell.angle_gamma   90.00
#
_symmetry.space_group_name_H-M   'P 1'
#
loop_
_entity.id
_entity.type
_entity.pdbx_description
1 polymer ?
#
loop_
_entity_poly.entity_id
_entity_poly.type
_entity_poly.pdbx_seq_one_letter_code
_entity_poly.pdbx_strand_id
1 'polypeptide(L)'
;MLENYLPILVFIGVGVMFGIVPILVGKLVSPHRPDSEKLSPYECGFEAFEDSRMKFDVRYYLVAILFIIFDLEIAFLFPWA
;
A
#
# COMPACT_ATOMS: atom_id res chain seq x y z
N MET A 1 -14.70 26.37 12.75
CA MET A 1 -13.96 25.15 13.15
C MET A 1 -14.05 24.06 12.08
N LEU A 2 -15.25 23.68 11.64
CA LEU A 2 -15.44 22.72 10.53
C LEU A 2 -14.90 23.20 9.17
N GLU A 3 -14.85 24.51 8.94
CA GLU A 3 -14.31 25.11 7.71
C GLU A 3 -12.85 24.70 7.42
N ASN A 4 -12.07 24.37 8.45
CA ASN A 4 -10.69 23.91 8.29
C ASN A 4 -10.57 22.47 7.75
N TYR A 5 -11.65 21.68 7.82
CA TYR A 5 -11.67 20.32 7.27
C TYR A 5 -11.90 20.30 5.75
N LEU A 6 -12.53 21.34 5.19
CA LEU A 6 -12.75 21.43 3.75
C LEU A 6 -11.42 21.50 2.97
N PRO A 7 -10.43 22.36 3.34
CA PRO A 7 -9.10 22.33 2.73
C PRO A 7 -8.40 20.97 2.84
N ILE A 8 -8.55 20.27 3.97
CA ILE A 8 -7.95 18.93 4.18
C ILE A 8 -8.55 17.92 3.20
N LEU A 9 -9.87 17.89 3.06
CA LEU A 9 -10.56 17.00 2.12
C LEU A 9 -10.19 17.30 0.67
N VAL A 10 -10.11 18.59 0.30
CA VAL A 10 -9.66 19.00 -1.03
C VAL A 10 -8.23 18.53 -1.28
N PHE A 11 -7.33 18.68 -0.30
CA PHE A 11 -5.94 18.25 -0.44
C PHE A 11 -5.82 16.72 -0.61
N ILE A 12 -6.57 15.94 0.16
CA ILE A 12 -6.66 14.48 -0.02
C ILE A 12 -7.16 14.15 -1.43
N GLY A 13 -8.22 14.81 -1.89
CA GLY A 13 -8.78 14.62 -3.23
C GLY A 13 -7.77 14.93 -4.35
N VAL A 14 -7.04 16.05 -4.23
CA VAL A 14 -5.97 16.42 -5.16
C VAL A 14 -4.83 15.40 -5.13
N GLY A 15 -4.41 14.93 -3.95
CA GLY A 15 -3.37 13.91 -3.80
C GLY A 15 -3.75 12.58 -4.44
N VAL A 16 -4.99 12.11 -4.22
CA VAL A 16 -5.52 10.91 -4.87
C VAL A 16 -5.58 11.08 -6.39
N MET A 17 -6.08 12.23 -6.86
CA MET A 17 -6.11 12.55 -8.29
C MET A 17 -4.71 12.53 -8.90
N PHE A 18 -3.73 13.14 -8.22
CA PHE A 18 -2.35 13.16 -8.66
C PHE A 18 -1.69 11.77 -8.66
N GLY A 19 -2.09 10.86 -7.76
CA GLY A 19 -1.64 9.47 -7.79
C GLY A 19 -2.27 8.65 -8.93
N ILE A 20 -3.55 8.88 -9.23
CA ILE A 20 -4.30 8.07 -10.21
C ILE A 20 -4.07 8.55 -11.65
N VAL A 21 -4.04 9.86 -11.89
CA VAL A 21 -3.96 10.42 -13.26
C VAL A 21 -2.73 9.91 -14.02
N PRO A 22 -1.49 9.93 -13.48
CA PRO A 22 -0.32 9.41 -14.19
C PRO A 22 -0.42 7.91 -14.49
N ILE A 23 -1.02 7.11 -13.59
CA ILE A 23 -1.24 5.67 -13.82
C ILE A 23 -2.22 5.46 -14.98
N LEU A 24 -3.31 6.23 -15.02
CA LEU A 24 -4.29 6.16 -16.12
C LEU A 24 -3.70 6.62 -17.45
N VAL A 25 -2.96 7.73 -17.44
CA VAL A 25 -2.24 8.23 -18.63
C VAL A 25 -1.23 7.20 -19.11
N GLY A 26 -0.42 6.63 -18.21
CA GLY A 26 0.52 5.57 -18.52
C GLY A 26 -0.16 4.36 -19.14
N LYS A 27 -1.31 3.92 -18.58
CA LYS A 27 -2.10 2.81 -19.13
C LYS A 27 -2.70 3.11 -20.51
N LEU A 28 -3.09 4.35 -20.78
CA LEU A 28 -3.72 4.75 -22.05
C LEU A 28 -2.71 5.02 -23.17
N VAL A 29 -1.56 5.62 -22.83
CA VAL A 29 -0.54 6.06 -23.81
C VAL A 29 0.52 4.99 -24.08
N SER A 30 0.78 4.08 -23.12
CA SER A 30 1.82 3.06 -23.26
C SER A 30 1.46 1.98 -24.29
N PRO A 31 2.43 1.47 -25.08
CA PRO A 31 2.23 0.30 -25.94
C PRO A 31 1.77 -0.93 -25.13
N HIS A 32 0.59 -1.44 -25.43
CA HIS A 32 0.04 -2.62 -24.76
C HIS A 32 0.28 -3.89 -25.60
N ARG A 33 1.36 -4.63 -25.30
CA ARG A 33 1.73 -5.89 -25.97
C ARG A 33 1.98 -7.02 -24.95
N PRO A 34 0.93 -7.51 -24.27
CA PRO A 34 1.05 -8.63 -23.33
C PRO A 34 1.38 -9.92 -24.09
N ASP A 35 2.22 -10.76 -23.49
CA ASP A 35 2.46 -12.14 -23.89
C ASP A 35 2.63 -12.99 -22.61
N SER A 36 2.62 -14.32 -22.73
CA SER A 36 2.67 -15.23 -21.58
C SER A 36 3.92 -15.04 -20.72
N GLU A 37 5.06 -14.75 -21.36
CA GLU A 37 6.35 -14.57 -20.68
C GLU A 37 6.43 -13.22 -19.97
N LYS A 38 5.90 -12.13 -20.54
CA LYS A 38 5.83 -10.82 -19.86
C LYS A 38 4.90 -10.82 -18.65
N LEU A 39 3.93 -11.72 -18.64
CA LEU A 39 2.96 -11.87 -17.55
C LEU A 39 3.35 -12.95 -16.54
N SER A 40 4.45 -13.68 -16.78
CA SER A 40 4.93 -14.70 -15.84
C SER A 40 5.67 -14.04 -14.67
N PRO A 41 5.65 -14.67 -13.48
CA PRO A 41 6.47 -14.22 -12.35
C PRO A 41 7.96 -14.21 -12.70
N TYR A 42 8.69 -13.22 -12.18
CA TYR A 42 10.13 -13.15 -12.35
C TYR A 42 10.84 -14.20 -11.49
N GLU A 43 11.50 -15.17 -12.14
CA GLU A 43 12.31 -16.21 -11.49
C GLU A 43 13.62 -16.43 -12.27
N CYS A 44 14.34 -15.35 -12.59
CA CYS A 44 15.65 -15.39 -13.27
C CYS A 44 15.72 -16.25 -14.55
N GLY A 45 14.63 -16.32 -15.32
CA GLY A 45 14.55 -17.09 -16.57
C GLY A 45 14.06 -18.53 -16.41
N PHE A 46 13.56 -18.89 -15.24
CA PHE A 46 12.98 -20.20 -14.96
C PHE A 46 11.48 -20.11 -14.65
N GLU A 47 10.79 -21.25 -14.68
CA GLU A 47 9.44 -21.35 -14.16
C GLU A 47 9.46 -21.34 -12.62
N ALA A 48 8.44 -20.76 -11.99
CA ALA A 48 8.36 -20.69 -10.54
C ALA A 48 8.41 -22.10 -9.93
N PHE A 49 9.48 -22.40 -9.20
CA PHE A 49 9.84 -23.78 -8.84
C PHE A 49 9.14 -24.35 -7.61
N GLU A 50 8.36 -23.56 -6.85
CA GLU A 50 7.81 -24.00 -5.56
C GLU A 50 6.42 -23.45 -5.25
N ASP A 51 5.72 -24.15 -4.35
CA ASP A 51 4.48 -23.66 -3.73
C ASP A 51 4.79 -22.41 -2.89
N SER A 52 4.22 -21.28 -3.28
CA SER A 52 4.36 -19.99 -2.59
C SER A 52 3.82 -19.98 -1.14
N ARG A 53 3.22 -21.07 -0.68
CA ARG A 53 2.68 -21.25 0.68
C ARG A 53 3.77 -21.55 1.71
N MET A 54 4.68 -20.60 1.92
CA MET A 54 5.56 -20.64 3.08
C MET A 54 4.91 -20.06 4.33
N LYS A 55 5.26 -20.62 5.49
CA LYS A 55 4.91 -20.00 6.78
C LYS A 55 5.71 -18.72 6.93
N PHE A 56 5.01 -17.59 6.99
CA PHE A 56 5.62 -16.32 7.34
C PHE A 56 6.10 -16.35 8.79
N ASP A 57 7.18 -15.61 9.04
CA ASP A 57 7.78 -15.54 10.36
C ASP A 57 6.83 -14.87 11.38
N VAL A 58 6.72 -15.44 12.58
CA VAL A 58 5.87 -14.93 13.67
C VAL A 58 6.31 -13.53 14.12
N ARG A 59 7.56 -13.13 13.83
CA ARG A 59 8.08 -11.78 14.13
C ARG A 59 7.21 -10.66 13.56
N TYR A 60 6.64 -10.81 12.36
CA TYR A 60 5.73 -9.79 11.80
C TYR A 60 4.47 -9.60 12.65
N TYR A 61 3.93 -10.70 13.18
CA TYR A 61 2.80 -10.66 14.11
C TYR A 61 3.17 -9.98 15.42
N LEU A 62 4.33 -10.33 16.01
CA LEU A 62 4.79 -9.73 17.26
C LEU A 62 5.01 -8.21 17.14
N VAL A 63 5.56 -7.75 16.01
CA VAL A 63 5.73 -6.31 15.75
C VAL A 63 4.36 -5.62 15.59
N ALA A 64 3.43 -6.23 14.86
CA ALA A 64 2.10 -5.66 14.64
C ALA A 64 1.28 -5.55 15.94
N ILE A 65 1.24 -6.61 16.77
CA ILE A 65 0.49 -6.58 18.03
C ILE A 65 1.11 -5.60 19.03
N LEU A 66 2.44 -5.51 19.08
CA LEU A 66 3.13 -4.54 19.92
C LEU A 66 2.83 -3.11 19.47
N PHE A 67 2.84 -2.83 18.16
CA PHE A 67 2.45 -1.54 17.60
C PHE A 67 1.02 -1.16 18.00
N ILE A 68 0.06 -2.09 17.87
CA ILE A 68 -1.35 -1.84 18.24
C ILE A 68 -1.48 -1.49 19.73
N ILE A 69 -0.77 -2.22 20.60
CA ILE A 69 -0.81 -1.96 22.05
C ILE A 69 -0.26 -0.57 22.36
N PHE A 70 0.90 -0.21 21.80
CA PHE A 70 1.50 1.11 22.04
C PHE A 70 0.71 2.25 21.42
N ASP A 71 0.13 2.07 20.23
CA ASP A 71 -0.73 3.08 19.60
C ASP A 71 -1.97 3.36 20.48
N LEU A 72 -2.57 2.30 21.02
CA LEU A 72 -3.67 2.41 21.98
C LEU A 72 -3.23 3.08 23.27
N GLU A 73 -2.06 2.75 23.81
CA GLU A 73 -1.50 3.42 24.99
C GLU A 73 -1.34 4.93 24.76
N ILE A 74 -0.77 5.32 23.62
CA ILE A 74 -0.61 6.73 23.24
C ILE A 74 -1.98 7.43 23.12
N ALA A 75 -2.98 6.76 22.54
CA ALA A 75 -4.34 7.31 22.46
C ALA A 75 -4.95 7.62 23.85
N PHE A 76 -4.57 6.88 24.91
CA PHE A 76 -4.95 7.16 26.30
C PHE A 76 -4.05 8.19 27.00
N LEU A 77 -2.78 8.30 26.61
CA LEU A 77 -1.87 9.31 27.14
C LEU A 77 -2.16 10.70 26.56
N PHE A 78 -2.66 10.79 25.33
CA PHE A 78 -2.90 12.06 24.62
C PHE A 78 -3.89 13.01 25.33
N PRO A 79 -5.00 12.54 25.94
CA PRO A 79 -5.89 13.40 26.72
C PRO A 79 -5.33 13.86 28.07
N TRP A 80 -4.29 13.18 28.59
CA TRP A 80 -3.61 13.54 29.83
C TRP A 80 -2.49 14.58 29.59
N ALA A 81 -1.87 14.56 28.42
CA ALA A 81 -0.84 15.52 27.98
C ALA A 81 -1.45 16.84 27.49
#